data_AF-A0A497IBS8-F1
#
_entry.id   AF-A0A497IBS8-F1
#
_cell.length_a   1.000
_cell.length_b   1.000
_cell.length_c   1.000
_cell.angle_alpha   90.00
_cell.angle_beta   90.00
_cell.angle_gamma   90.00
#
_symmetry.space_group_name_H-M   'P 1'
#
loop_
_entity.id
_entity.type
_entity.pdbx_description
1 polymer ?
#
loop_
_entity_poly.entity_id
_entity_poly.type
_entity_poly.pdbx_seq_one_letter_code
_entity_poly.pdbx_strand_id
1 'polypeptide(L)'
;MKGLSSDFIKLRQKGSEPKDIESKIVDPMIEKIMSAEDEEILKIEKVEDINFKPKKGTFYWKRCKKCDEVVFSHGLKTIKGKDYCIPCSVLEK
;
A
#
# COMPACT_ATOMS: atom_id res chain seq x y z
N MET A 1 -10.97 -20.93 -5.57
CA MET A 1 -11.83 -20.20 -4.60
C MET A 1 -13.12 -19.79 -5.30
N LYS A 2 -14.30 -20.27 -4.85
CA LYS A 2 -15.61 -20.02 -5.50
C LYS A 2 -15.99 -18.53 -5.63
N GLY A 3 -15.28 -17.64 -4.94
CA GLY A 3 -15.46 -16.18 -5.05
C GLY A 3 -15.07 -15.61 -6.42
N LEU A 4 -14.09 -16.21 -7.12
CA LEU A 4 -13.57 -15.67 -8.40
C LEU A 4 -14.54 -15.78 -9.59
N SER A 5 -15.59 -16.58 -9.47
CA SER A 5 -16.63 -16.79 -10.49
C SER A 5 -17.95 -16.08 -10.17
N SER A 6 -17.95 -15.18 -9.19
CA SER A 6 -19.15 -14.56 -8.65
C SER A 6 -19.71 -13.45 -9.54
N ASP A 7 -21.00 -13.14 -9.39
CA ASP A 7 -21.65 -12.08 -10.18
C ASP A 7 -21.07 -10.69 -9.86
N PHE A 8 -20.63 -10.47 -8.62
CA PHE A 8 -19.85 -9.30 -8.24
C PHE A 8 -18.62 -9.13 -9.14
N ILE A 9 -17.82 -10.18 -9.34
CA ILE A 9 -16.61 -10.10 -10.17
C ILE A 9 -16.94 -9.89 -11.64
N LYS A 10 -18.00 -10.54 -12.16
CA LYS A 10 -18.45 -10.30 -13.55
C LYS A 10 -18.84 -8.85 -13.78
N LEU A 11 -19.50 -8.20 -12.81
CA LEU A 11 -19.85 -6.78 -12.88
C LEU A 11 -18.60 -5.88 -12.79
N ARG A 12 -17.67 -6.20 -11.89
CA ARG A 12 -16.40 -5.48 -11.78
C ARG A 12 -15.56 -5.58 -13.06
N GLN A 13 -15.53 -6.75 -13.70
CA GLN A 13 -14.85 -6.96 -15.00
C GLN A 13 -15.47 -6.14 -16.13
N LYS A 14 -16.78 -5.86 -16.06
CA LYS A 14 -17.49 -4.99 -17.02
C LYS A 14 -17.30 -3.50 -16.74
N GLY A 15 -16.57 -3.13 -15.69
CA GLY A 15 -16.25 -1.75 -15.34
C GLY A 15 -17.18 -1.09 -14.33
N SER A 16 -18.25 -1.75 -13.87
CA SER A 16 -19.17 -1.20 -12.86
C SER A 16 -18.43 -0.94 -11.55
N GLU A 17 -18.45 0.28 -11.01
CA GLU A 17 -17.77 0.57 -9.73
C GLU A 17 -18.41 -0.19 -8.56
N PRO A 18 -17.65 -0.55 -7.51
CA PRO A 18 -18.19 -1.30 -6.38
C PRO A 18 -19.40 -0.63 -5.72
N LYS A 19 -19.42 0.71 -5.65
CA LYS A 19 -20.51 1.49 -5.04
C LYS A 19 -21.82 1.44 -5.84
N ASP A 20 -21.75 1.06 -7.11
CA ASP A 20 -22.88 1.00 -8.03
C ASP A 20 -23.44 -0.44 -8.16
N ILE A 21 -22.83 -1.41 -7.46
CA ILE A 21 -23.29 -2.80 -7.46
C ILE A 21 -24.30 -2.97 -6.32
N GLU A 22 -25.47 -3.51 -6.65
CA GLU A 22 -26.54 -3.73 -5.67
C GLU A 22 -26.08 -4.59 -4.49
N SER A 23 -26.41 -4.16 -3.27
CA SER A 23 -26.03 -4.85 -2.02
C SER A 23 -26.46 -6.30 -1.98
N LYS A 24 -27.62 -6.65 -2.57
CA LYS A 24 -28.10 -8.05 -2.68
C LYS A 24 -27.10 -9.00 -3.38
N ILE A 25 -26.19 -8.46 -4.19
CA ILE A 25 -25.12 -9.22 -4.86
C ILE A 25 -23.88 -9.31 -3.96
N VAL A 26 -23.59 -8.27 -3.19
CA VAL A 26 -22.35 -8.14 -2.40
C VAL A 26 -22.50 -8.75 -1.00
N ASP A 27 -23.60 -8.46 -0.31
CA ASP A 27 -23.84 -8.81 1.09
C ASP A 27 -23.68 -10.31 1.35
N PRO A 28 -24.21 -11.25 0.53
CA PRO A 28 -24.03 -12.68 0.78
C PRO A 28 -22.56 -13.12 0.77
N MET A 29 -21.70 -12.42 0.03
CA MET A 29 -20.26 -12.72 0.00
C MET A 29 -19.55 -12.13 1.22
N ILE A 30 -19.95 -10.94 1.67
CA ILE A 30 -19.45 -10.33 2.90
C ILE A 30 -19.79 -11.23 4.08
N GLU A 31 -21.07 -11.57 4.25
CA GLU A 31 -21.53 -12.43 5.35
C GLU A 31 -20.79 -13.77 5.36
N LYS A 32 -20.57 -14.37 4.19
CA LYS A 32 -19.81 -15.61 4.09
C LYS A 32 -18.36 -15.48 4.58
N ILE A 33 -17.69 -14.37 4.29
CA ILE A 33 -16.32 -14.13 4.76
C ILE A 33 -16.33 -13.83 6.26
N MET A 34 -17.28 -13.03 6.72
CA MET A 34 -17.43 -12.67 8.13
C MET A 34 -17.79 -13.86 9.03
N SER A 35 -18.45 -14.88 8.47
CA SER A 35 -18.84 -16.09 9.19
C SER A 35 -17.87 -17.27 9.02
N ALA A 36 -16.83 -17.13 8.20
CA ALA A 36 -15.89 -18.22 7.96
C ALA A 36 -14.85 -18.25 9.08
N GLU A 37 -14.45 -19.46 9.47
CA GLU A 37 -13.38 -19.65 10.46
C GLU A 37 -12.03 -19.24 9.85
N ASP A 38 -11.08 -18.84 10.70
CA ASP A 38 -9.77 -18.37 10.26
C ASP A 38 -9.05 -19.42 9.40
N GLU A 39 -9.13 -20.71 9.76
CA GLU A 39 -8.49 -21.80 9.01
C GLU A 39 -9.10 -22.04 7.61
N GLU A 40 -10.32 -21.55 7.35
CA GLU A 40 -10.95 -21.65 6.04
C GLU A 40 -10.43 -20.58 5.06
N ILE A 41 -9.92 -19.47 5.58
CA ILE A 41 -9.47 -18.30 4.81
C ILE A 41 -7.95 -18.15 4.84
N LEU A 42 -7.33 -18.49 5.96
CA LEU A 42 -5.93 -18.25 6.29
C LEU A 42 -5.16 -19.56 6.43
N LYS A 43 -3.90 -19.53 6.00
CA LYS A 43 -2.94 -20.58 6.30
C LYS A 43 -2.17 -20.18 7.56
N ILE A 44 -2.46 -20.84 8.68
CA ILE A 44 -1.82 -20.55 9.97
C ILE A 44 -0.66 -21.52 10.19
N GLU A 45 0.55 -20.99 10.32
CA GLU A 45 1.78 -21.76 10.54
C GLU A 45 2.60 -21.17 11.69
N LYS A 46 3.57 -21.94 12.18
CA LYS A 46 4.53 -21.42 13.17
C LYS A 46 5.37 -20.31 12.53
N VAL A 47 5.59 -19.25 13.28
CA VAL A 47 6.48 -18.16 12.86
C VAL A 47 7.91 -18.69 12.81
N GLU A 48 8.56 -18.54 11.65
CA GLU A 48 9.98 -18.79 11.50
C GLU A 48 10.78 -17.57 11.96
N ASP A 49 11.89 -17.80 12.67
CA ASP A 49 12.80 -16.74 13.06
C ASP A 49 13.53 -16.20 11.83
N ILE A 50 13.07 -15.05 11.33
CA ILE A 50 13.75 -14.30 10.28
C ILE A 50 14.62 -13.20 10.90
N ASN A 51 15.82 -13.00 10.36
CA ASN A 51 16.67 -11.86 10.73
C ASN A 51 16.13 -10.57 10.09
N PHE A 52 14.97 -10.10 10.55
CA PHE A 52 14.34 -8.88 10.09
C PHE A 52 15.05 -7.66 10.67
N LYS A 53 15.72 -6.89 9.80
CA LYS A 53 16.38 -5.64 10.17
C LYS A 53 15.53 -4.46 9.69
N PRO A 54 14.63 -3.91 10.53
CA PRO A 54 13.83 -2.76 10.13
C PRO A 54 14.76 -1.59 9.80
N LYS A 55 14.37 -0.80 8.80
CA LYS A 55 15.07 0.46 8.52
C LYS A 55 14.89 1.38 9.72
N LYS A 56 15.98 2.03 10.14
CA LYS A 56 15.92 3.04 11.21
C LYS A 56 15.03 4.20 10.75
N GLY A 57 13.96 4.46 11.51
CA GLY A 57 13.16 5.67 11.33
C GLY A 57 14.00 6.93 11.61
N THR A 58 13.59 8.07 11.06
CA THR A 58 14.28 9.35 11.25
C THR A 58 13.27 10.48 11.37
N PHE A 59 13.46 11.36 12.35
CA PHE A 59 12.75 12.62 12.47
C PHE A 59 13.59 13.81 11.98
N TYR A 60 14.81 13.56 11.52
CA TYR A 60 15.63 14.60 10.94
C TYR A 60 15.06 15.02 9.60
N TRP A 61 14.87 16.32 9.45
CA TRP A 61 14.43 16.98 8.23
C TRP A 61 15.40 18.09 7.88
N LYS A 62 15.44 18.46 6.60
CA LYS A 62 16.14 19.65 6.11
C LYS A 62 15.33 20.26 4.98
N ARG A 63 15.64 21.50 4.62
CA ARG A 63 15.02 22.17 3.48
C ARG A 63 15.76 21.81 2.19
N CYS A 64 15.02 21.56 1.13
CA CYS A 64 15.61 21.41 -0.20
C CYS A 64 16.27 22.71 -0.62
N LYS A 65 17.51 22.64 -1.13
CA LYS A 65 18.24 23.84 -1.55
C LYS A 65 17.61 24.60 -2.73
N LYS A 66 16.74 23.95 -3.53
CA LYS A 66 16.11 24.53 -4.72
C LYS A 66 14.70 25.07 -4.45
N CYS A 67 13.79 24.24 -3.92
CA CYS A 67 12.39 24.63 -3.68
C CYS A 67 12.10 25.08 -2.24
N ASP A 68 13.07 25.01 -1.32
CA ASP A 68 12.95 25.35 0.10
C ASP A 68 11.92 24.56 0.93
N GLU A 69 11.26 23.57 0.32
CA GLU A 69 10.35 22.67 1.03
C GLU A 69 11.09 21.83 2.08
N VAL A 70 10.42 21.59 3.20
CA VAL A 70 10.90 20.70 4.27
C VAL A 70 10.76 19.25 3.82
N VAL A 71 11.85 18.50 3.90
CA VAL A 71 11.90 17.08 3.50
C VAL A 71 12.60 16.29 4.59
N PHE A 72 12.06 15.13 4.92
CA PHE A 72 12.76 14.18 5.79
C PHE A 72 14.08 13.75 5.14
N SER A 73 15.11 13.62 5.98
CA SER A 73 16.48 13.34 5.57
C SER A 73 16.64 12.14 4.64
N HIS A 74 15.83 11.09 4.80
CA HIS A 74 15.85 9.91 3.93
C HIS A 74 15.28 10.16 2.52
N GLY A 75 14.54 11.24 2.32
CA GLY A 75 14.02 11.71 1.03
C GLY A 75 14.87 12.78 0.36
N LEU A 76 16.04 13.11 0.91
CA LEU A 76 16.98 14.07 0.33
C LEU A 76 18.13 13.35 -0.37
N LYS A 77 18.59 13.92 -1.49
CA LYS A 77 19.85 13.55 -2.14
C LYS A 77 20.85 14.69 -1.98
N THR A 78 22.06 14.35 -1.57
CA THR A 78 23.17 15.31 -1.49
C THR A 78 23.91 15.35 -2.83
N ILE A 79 23.91 16.51 -3.50
CA ILE A 79 24.62 16.76 -4.75
C ILE A 79 25.54 17.96 -4.52
N LYS A 80 26.85 17.79 -4.74
CA LYS A 80 27.87 18.85 -4.53
C LYS A 80 27.75 19.52 -3.15
N GLY A 81 27.48 18.73 -2.11
CA GLY A 81 27.35 19.20 -0.71
C GLY A 81 26.04 19.92 -0.38
N LYS A 82 25.08 19.98 -1.31
CA LYS A 82 23.75 20.58 -1.10
C LYS A 82 22.68 19.50 -1.14
N ASP A 83 21.70 19.61 -0.25
CA ASP A 83 20.61 18.64 -0.14
C ASP A 83 19.41 19.05 -1.00
N TYR A 84 18.92 18.14 -1.82
CA TYR A 84 17.78 18.35 -2.72
C TYR A 84 16.70 17.30 -2.52
N CYS A 85 15.43 17.70 -2.61
CA CYS A 85 14.33 16.75 -2.68
C CYS A 85 14.44 15.90 -3.95
N ILE A 86 13.83 14.71 -3.96
CA ILE A 86 13.90 13.79 -5.10
C ILE A 86 13.57 14.48 -6.44
N PRO A 87 12.46 15.25 -6.58
CA PRO A 87 12.16 15.97 -7.82
C PRO A 87 13.26 16.96 -8.24
N CYS A 88 13.74 17.78 -7.30
CA CYS A 88 14.78 18.78 -7.60
C CYS A 88 16.14 18.15 -7.92
N SER A 89 16.44 16.98 -7.35
CA SER A 89 17.70 16.26 -7.58
C SER A 89 17.85 15.72 -9.00
N VAL A 90 16.75 15.50 -9.73
CA VAL A 90 16.80 15.03 -11.13
C VAL A 90 17.24 16.15 -12.08
N LEU A 91 17.01 17.41 -11.68
CA LEU A 91 17.30 18.60 -12.48
C LEU A 91 18.71 19.16 -12.26
N GLU A 92 19.38 18.74 -11.18
CA GLU A 92 20.71 19.19 -10.81
C GLU A 92 21.68 17.99 -10.92
N LYS A 93 22.52 17.94 -11.96
CA LYS A 93 23.58 16.93 -12.12
C LYS A 93 24.93 17.43 -11.59
#